data_AF-J9E1Z0-F1
#
_entry.id   AF-J9E1Z0-F1
#
_cell.length_a   1.000
_cell.length_b   1.000
_cell.length_c   1.000
_cell.angle_alpha   90.00
_cell.angle_beta   90.00
_cell.angle_gamma   90.00
#
_symmetry.space_group_name_H-M   'P 1'
#
loop_
_entity.id
_entity.type
_entity.pdbx_description
1 polymer ?
#
loop_
_entity_poly.entity_id
_entity_poly.type
_entity_poly.pdbx_seq_one_letter_code
_entity_poly.pdbx_strand_id
1 'polypeptide(L)' 'NQKCYNCGRFGHISRDCPDSGSDQSKRCYNCQQIGHISRECPRSDRSD' A
#
# COMPACT_ATOMS: atom_id res chain seq x y z
N ASN A 1 -9.30 -21.35 8.86
CA ASN A 1 -9.90 -20.46 7.85
C ASN A 1 -10.05 -19.04 8.38
N GLN A 2 -9.10 -18.17 8.05
CA GLN A 2 -9.22 -16.75 8.36
C GLN A 2 -9.79 -16.01 7.14
N LYS A 3 -10.69 -15.05 7.37
CA LYS A 3 -11.25 -14.18 6.34
C LYS A 3 -10.41 -12.91 6.28
N CYS A 4 -9.95 -12.57 5.08
CA CYS A 4 -9.28 -11.32 4.83
C CYS A 4 -10.29 -10.18 4.87
N TYR A 5 -10.07 -9.18 5.73
CA TYR A 5 -10.92 -7.99 5.77
C TYR A 5 -10.59 -7.00 4.65
N ASN A 6 -9.43 -7.16 4.00
CA ASN A 6 -9.01 -6.30 2.90
C ASN A 6 -9.68 -6.67 1.57
N CYS A 7 -9.76 -7.96 1.24
CA CYS A 7 -10.31 -8.45 -0.03
C CYS A 7 -11.54 -9.36 0.12
N GLY A 8 -11.95 -9.69 1.36
CA GLY A 8 -13.11 -10.53 1.64
C GLY A 8 -12.92 -12.03 1.38
N ARG A 9 -11.75 -12.47 0.86
CA ARG A 9 -11.45 -13.88 0.58
C ARG A 9 -11.05 -14.64 1.84
N PHE A 10 -11.30 -15.96 1.84
CA PHE A 10 -10.89 -16.85 2.92
C PHE A 10 -9.58 -17.55 2.57
N GLY A 11 -8.76 -17.84 3.59
CA GLY A 11 -7.47 -18.53 3.45
C GLY A 11 -6.27 -17.71 3.92
N HIS A 12 -6.42 -16.40 4.07
CA HIS A 12 -5.41 -15.48 4.61
C HIS A 12 -6.09 -14.34 5.39
N ILE A 13 -5.32 -13.57 6.15
CA ILE A 13 -5.78 -12.35 6.85
C ILE A 13 -5.35 -11.10 6.10
N SER A 14 -5.91 -9.93 6.46
CA SER A 14 -5.56 -8.64 5.84
C SER A 14 -4.05 -8.33 5.82
N ARG A 15 -3.29 -8.87 6.78
CA ARG A 15 -1.83 -8.71 6.88
C ARG A 15 -1.03 -9.60 5.92
N ASP A 16 -1.66 -10.67 5.46
CA ASP A 16 -1.08 -11.70 4.58
C ASP A 16 -1.80 -11.68 3.22
N CYS A 17 -2.58 -10.63 2.96
CA CYS A 17 -3.34 -10.54 1.73
C CYS A 17 -2.38 -10.25 0.59
N PRO A 18 -2.31 -11.10 -0.45
CA PRO A 18 -1.40 -10.88 -1.57
C PRO A 18 -1.73 -9.57 -2.32
N ASP A 19 -2.98 -9.13 -2.24
CA ASP A 19 -3.45 -7.83 -2.76
C ASP A 19 -3.05 -6.65 -1.85
N SER A 20 -2.75 -6.92 -0.58
CA SER A 20 -2.32 -5.91 0.39
C SER A 20 -0.82 -5.59 0.37
N GLY A 21 0.02 -6.43 -0.25
CA GLY A 21 1.46 -6.35 0.04
C GLY A 21 2.45 -6.70 -1.07
N SER A 22 2.06 -7.15 -2.25
CA SER A 22 3.05 -7.84 -3.11
C SER A 22 3.64 -7.06 -4.28
N ASP A 23 3.22 -5.81 -4.53
CA ASP A 23 3.88 -4.94 -5.55
C ASP A 23 4.04 -3.48 -5.07
N GLN A 24 3.85 -3.27 -3.78
CA GLN A 24 3.69 -1.96 -3.13
C GLN A 24 4.90 -1.57 -2.29
N SER A 25 6.12 -1.88 -2.73
CA SER A 25 7.31 -1.68 -1.89
C SER A 25 7.53 -0.23 -1.42
N LYS A 26 6.81 0.75 -1.98
CA LYS A 26 6.56 2.07 -1.41
C LYS A 26 5.43 2.71 -2.25
N ARG A 27 4.15 2.59 -1.88
CA ARG A 27 3.10 3.42 -2.50
C ARG A 27 2.91 4.68 -1.69
N CYS A 28 2.91 5.81 -2.37
CA CYS A 28 2.66 7.10 -1.78
C CYS A 28 1.18 7.21 -1.42
N TYR A 29 0.83 7.34 -0.15
CA TYR A 29 -0.56 7.55 0.24
C TYR A 29 -1.08 8.95 -0.14
N ASN A 30 -0.19 9.89 -0.50
CA ASN A 30 -0.57 11.23 -0.95
C ASN A 30 -0.97 11.25 -2.44
N CYS A 31 -0.20 10.61 -3.32
CA CYS A 31 -0.45 10.62 -4.78
C CYS A 31 -0.78 9.25 -5.40
N GLN A 32 -0.88 8.20 -4.56
CA GLN A 32 -1.11 6.80 -4.93
C GLN A 32 -0.11 6.20 -5.94
N GLN A 33 1.03 6.86 -6.17
CA GLN A 33 2.13 6.37 -7.03
C GLN A 33 2.97 5.32 -6.31
N ILE A 34 3.53 4.38 -7.07
CA ILE A 34 4.43 3.34 -6.58
C ILE A 34 5.90 3.76 -6.75
N GLY A 35 6.79 3.27 -5.88
CA GLY A 35 8.23 3.58 -5.86
C GLY A 35 8.68 4.55 -4.75
N HIS A 36 7.75 5.27 -4.10
CA HIS A 36 8.03 6.17 -2.97
C HIS A 36 6.82 6.26 -2.01
N ILE A 37 7.04 6.53 -0.72
CA ILE A 37 5.96 6.70 0.28
C ILE A 37 5.56 8.16 0.42
N SER A 38 4.46 8.46 1.13
CA SER A 38 3.99 9.84 1.34
C SER A 38 5.04 10.80 1.89
N ARG A 39 6.01 10.29 2.65
CA ARG A 39 7.11 11.08 3.21
C ARG A 39 8.21 11.39 2.20
N GLU A 40 8.30 10.61 1.14
CA GLU A 40 9.25 10.76 0.03
C GLU A 40 8.51 11.25 -1.24
N CYS A 41 7.32 11.82 -1.09
CA CYS A 41 6.52 12.29 -2.22
C CYS A 41 7.12 13.58 -2.77
N PRO A 42 7.56 13.62 -4.05
CA PRO A 42 8.14 14.82 -4.64
C PRO A 42 7.11 15.95 -4.80
N ARG A 43 5.81 15.64 -4.75
CA ARG A 43 4.75 16.67 -4.73
C ARG A 43 4.58 17.37 -3.39
N SER A 44 5.19 16.87 -2.32
CA SER A 44 5.26 17.57 -1.04
C SER A 44 6.53 18.40 -0.87
N ASP A 45 7.54 18.22 -1.73
CA ASP A 45 8.69 19.11 -1.77
C ASP A 45 8.32 20.33 -2.62
N ARG A 46 7.81 21.37 -1.95
CA ARG A 46 7.88 22.73 -2.50
C ARG A 46 9.37 23.09 -2.50
N SER A 47 10.07 22.74 -3.57
CA SER A 47 11.39 23.32 -3.82
C SER A 47 11.20 24.85 -3.94
N ASP A 48 11.78 25.56 -2.98
CA ASP A 48 12.23 26.94 -3.13
C ASP A 48 13.35 27.00 -4.19
#